data_AF-A0A0B7AVK8-F1
#
_entry.id   AF-A0A0B7AVK8-F1
#
_cell.length_a   1.000
_cell.length_b   1.000
_cell.length_c   1.000
_cell.angle_alpha   90.00
_cell.angle_beta   90.00
_cell.angle_gamma   90.00
#
_symmetry.space_group_name_H-M   'P 1'
#
loop_
_entity.id
_entity.type
_entity.pdbx_description
1 polymer ?
#
loop_
_entity_poly.entity_id
_entity_poly.type
_entity_poly.pdbx_seq_one_letter_code
_entity_poly.pdbx_strand_id
1 'polypeptide(L)'
;DNKGGLKINDWEIFNSENIEGISITIDDNKGGLKITNIYNPKGNYTNEDITTLTDRITNRSIIGGDFNAHHQAWGCNRSCVAGEMVLNFCEDNNLVILN
;
A
#
# COMPACT_ATOMS: atom_id res chain seq x y z
N ASP A 1 1.64 16.66 31.02
CA ASP A 1 2.18 15.31 30.74
C ASP A 1 1.25 14.57 29.78
N ASN A 2 1.49 14.70 28.46
CA ASN A 2 0.72 13.97 27.45
C ASN A 2 1.16 12.50 27.47
N LYS A 3 0.40 11.66 28.17
CA LYS A 3 0.55 10.20 28.10
C LYS A 3 0.35 9.78 26.64
N GLY A 4 1.34 9.09 26.07
CA GLY A 4 1.38 8.65 24.67
C GLY A 4 0.25 7.71 24.28
N GLY A 5 -0.94 8.27 24.08
CA GLY A 5 -2.09 7.57 23.53
C GLY A 5 -2.00 7.50 22.02
N LEU A 6 -2.32 6.33 21.46
CA LEU A 6 -2.55 6.18 20.03
C LEU A 6 -3.83 6.93 19.67
N LYS A 7 -3.78 7.78 18.66
CA LYS A 7 -4.96 8.45 18.11
C LYS A 7 -5.18 7.96 16.68
N ILE A 8 -6.32 7.34 16.43
CA ILE A 8 -6.76 7.00 15.08
C ILE A 8 -7.43 8.24 14.49
N ASN A 9 -6.94 8.72 13.35
CA ASN A 9 -7.57 9.79 12.58
C ASN A 9 -8.64 9.22 11.62
N ASP A 10 -9.38 10.11 10.97
CA ASP A 10 -10.39 9.73 9.97
C ASP A 10 -9.80 8.86 8.84
N TRP A 11 -10.65 8.03 8.24
CA TRP A 11 -10.28 7.19 7.11
C TRP A 11 -10.41 7.94 5.78
N GLU A 12 -9.57 7.56 4.83
CA GLU A 12 -9.66 7.97 3.43
C GLU A 12 -10.04 6.74 2.61
N ILE A 13 -11.20 6.77 1.95
CA ILE A 13 -11.55 5.80 0.91
C ILE A 13 -11.08 6.38 -0.43
N PHE A 14 -10.40 5.58 -1.22
CA PHE A 14 -9.92 5.96 -2.53
C PHE A 14 -10.12 4.82 -3.53
N ASN A 15 -10.34 5.18 -4.79
CA ASN A 15 -10.45 4.23 -5.88
C ASN A 15 -9.64 4.76 -7.07
N SER A 16 -9.15 3.85 -7.90
CA SER A 16 -8.66 4.13 -9.24
C SER A 16 -9.35 3.18 -10.23
N GLU A 17 -8.76 2.91 -11.39
CA GLU A 17 -9.40 2.11 -12.43
C GLU A 17 -9.58 0.64 -12.03
N ASN A 18 -8.60 0.09 -11.32
CA ASN A 18 -8.58 -1.31 -10.92
C ASN A 18 -8.42 -1.53 -9.41
N ILE A 19 -8.11 -0.48 -8.65
CA ILE A 19 -7.86 -0.57 -7.21
C ILE A 19 -9.01 0.07 -6.42
N GLU A 20 -9.47 -0.65 -5.41
CA GLU A 20 -10.29 -0.15 -4.32
C GLU A 20 -9.43 -0.11 -3.05
N GLY A 21 -9.48 0.99 -2.29
CA GLY A 21 -8.59 1.14 -1.14
C GLY A 21 -9.15 1.97 -0.01
N ILE A 22 -8.62 1.71 1.19
CA ILE A 22 -8.85 2.51 2.38
C ILE A 22 -7.54 2.76 3.11
N SER A 23 -7.33 3.99 3.55
CA SER A 23 -6.20 4.37 4.40
C SER A 23 -6.69 4.91 5.73
N ILE A 24 -5.98 4.56 6.81
CA ILE A 24 -6.11 5.23 8.11
C ILE A 24 -4.74 5.77 8.52
N THR A 25 -4.73 6.81 9.35
CA THR A 25 -3.49 7.28 10.00
C THR A 25 -3.63 7.14 11.51
N ILE A 26 -2.65 6.48 12.12
CA ILE A 26 -2.53 6.33 13.57
C ILE A 26 -1.39 7.23 14.03
N ASP A 27 -1.71 8.26 14.80
CA ASP A 27 -0.71 9.13 15.41
C ASP A 27 -0.20 8.53 16.72
N ASP A 28 1.12 8.47 16.82
CA ASP A 28 1.85 8.18 18.06
C ASP A 28 2.88 9.30 18.35
N ASN A 29 3.71 9.11 19.37
CA ASN A 29 4.75 10.07 19.72
C ASN A 29 5.89 10.21 18.68
N LYS A 30 5.90 9.37 17.64
CA LYS A 30 6.84 9.40 16.51
C LYS A 30 6.19 9.96 15.23
N GLY A 31 4.93 10.41 15.30
CA GLY A 31 4.17 10.98 14.18
C GLY A 31 3.08 10.05 13.66
N GLY A 32 2.55 10.34 12.47
CA GLY A 32 1.50 9.53 11.85
C GLY A 32 2.04 8.29 11.15
N LEU A 33 1.57 7.11 11.55
CA LEU A 33 1.71 5.86 10.80
C LEU A 33 0.48 5.69 9.90
N LYS A 34 0.68 5.72 8.59
CA LYS A 34 -0.39 5.45 7.62
C LYS A 34 -0.48 3.95 7.33
N ILE A 35 -1.67 3.38 7.41
CA ILE A 35 -1.94 1.99 7.04
C ILE A 35 -2.94 2.01 5.90
N THR A 36 -2.54 1.44 4.77
CA THR A 36 -3.31 1.39 3.53
C THR A 36 -3.65 -0.06 3.22
N ASN A 37 -4.95 -0.38 3.15
CA ASN A 37 -5.44 -1.67 2.68
C ASN A 37 -5.99 -1.52 1.26
N ILE A 38 -5.62 -2.43 0.37
CA ILE A 38 -6.03 -2.40 -1.03
C ILE A 38 -6.70 -3.71 -1.47
N TYR A 39 -7.58 -3.60 -2.45
CA TYR A 39 -8.11 -4.72 -3.20
C TYR A 39 -8.08 -4.42 -4.70
N ASN A 40 -7.42 -5.28 -5.48
CA ASN A 40 -7.46 -5.23 -6.94
C ASN A 40 -8.11 -6.51 -7.48
N PRO A 41 -9.43 -6.53 -7.76
CA PRO A 41 -10.11 -7.74 -8.21
C PRO A 41 -9.68 -8.22 -9.60
N LYS A 42 -9.12 -7.33 -10.42
CA LYS A 42 -8.83 -7.62 -11.84
C LYS A 42 -7.42 -8.16 -12.05
N GLY A 43 -6.51 -7.95 -11.09
CA GLY A 43 -5.10 -8.36 -11.20
C GLY A 43 -4.36 -7.65 -12.33
N ASN A 44 -4.84 -6.47 -12.76
CA ASN A 44 -4.21 -5.60 -13.75
C ASN A 44 -4.00 -4.23 -13.12
N TYR A 45 -2.95 -3.52 -13.57
CA TYR A 45 -2.61 -2.19 -13.07
C TYR A 45 -2.40 -1.24 -14.25
N THR A 46 -2.86 0.00 -14.10
CA THR A 46 -2.48 1.12 -14.97
C THR A 46 -1.48 2.03 -14.27
N ASN A 47 -0.90 2.97 -15.00
CA ASN A 47 -0.04 3.98 -14.39
C ASN A 47 -0.81 4.87 -13.39
N GLU A 48 -2.12 5.06 -13.60
CA GLU A 48 -2.98 5.81 -12.67
C GLU A 48 -3.19 5.04 -11.37
N ASP A 49 -3.36 3.72 -11.44
CA ASP A 49 -3.41 2.86 -10.25
C ASP A 49 -2.11 2.99 -9.42
N ILE A 50 -0.94 2.91 -10.07
CA ILE A 50 0.37 3.05 -9.40
C ILE A 50 0.59 4.46 -8.84
N THR A 51 0.19 5.50 -9.58
CA THR A 51 0.26 6.89 -9.12
C THR A 51 -0.63 7.07 -7.88
N THR A 52 -1.85 6.54 -7.93
CA THR A 52 -2.78 6.56 -6.80
C THR A 52 -2.16 5.92 -5.56
N LEU A 53 -1.51 4.75 -5.69
CA LEU A 53 -0.80 4.11 -4.57
C LEU A 53 0.38 4.95 -4.06
N THR A 54 1.17 5.51 -4.97
CA THR A 54 2.36 6.34 -4.65
C THR A 54 1.97 7.56 -3.81
N ASP A 55 0.88 8.24 -4.16
CA ASP A 55 0.37 9.39 -3.40
C ASP A 55 -0.02 9.05 -1.95
N ARG A 56 -0.23 7.77 -1.64
CA ARG A 56 -0.55 7.32 -0.29
C ARG A 56 0.70 6.97 0.52
N ILE A 57 1.87 6.83 -0.10
CA ILE A 57 3.10 6.52 0.65
C ILE A 57 3.53 7.70 1.51
N THR A 58 3.95 7.39 2.74
CA THR A 58 4.58 8.34 3.67
C THR A 58 5.81 7.70 4.27
N ASN A 59 6.64 8.51 4.96
CA ASN A 59 7.82 8.03 5.67
C ASN A 59 7.52 6.92 6.71
N ARG A 60 6.28 6.83 7.18
CA ARG A 60 5.81 5.78 8.08
C ARG A 60 4.53 5.21 7.51
N SER A 61 4.68 4.25 6.59
CA SER A 61 3.56 3.61 5.92
C SER A 61 3.64 2.09 5.96
N ILE A 62 2.49 1.45 6.05
CA ILE A 62 2.28 0.03 5.78
C ILE A 62 1.23 -0.03 4.68
N ILE A 63 1.55 -0.73 3.59
CA ILE A 63 0.61 -1.03 2.53
C ILE A 63 0.44 -2.53 2.43
N GLY A 64 -0.81 -2.99 2.35
CA GLY A 64 -1.15 -4.40 2.28
C GLY A 64 -2.53 -4.61 1.68
N GLY A 65 -2.93 -5.87 1.55
CA GLY A 65 -4.21 -6.26 0.99
C GLY A 65 -4.06 -7.32 -0.09
N ASP A 66 -5.07 -7.46 -0.94
CA ASP A 66 -5.05 -8.41 -2.05
C ASP A 66 -4.83 -7.67 -3.37
N PHE A 67 -3.60 -7.77 -3.86
CA PHE A 67 -3.11 -7.13 -5.09
C PHE A 67 -3.51 -7.93 -6.35
N ASN A 68 -3.96 -9.19 -6.20
CA ASN A 68 -4.06 -10.18 -7.29
C ASN A 68 -2.86 -10.17 -8.25
N ALA A 69 -1.66 -10.01 -7.67
CA ALA A 69 -0.40 -9.94 -8.39
C ALA A 69 0.53 -11.06 -7.90
N HIS A 70 1.14 -11.77 -8.85
CA HIS A 70 2.06 -12.87 -8.56
C HIS A 70 3.48 -12.44 -8.87
N HIS A 71 4.39 -12.56 -7.90
CA HIS A 71 5.82 -12.35 -8.11
C HIS A 71 6.64 -13.24 -7.16
N GLN A 72 7.82 -13.67 -7.61
CA GLN A 72 8.70 -14.53 -6.82
C GLN A 72 9.24 -13.81 -5.57
N ALA A 73 9.31 -12.48 -5.58
CA ALA A 73 9.75 -11.66 -4.45
C ALA A 73 8.90 -11.84 -3.18
N TRP A 74 7.64 -12.24 -3.32
CA TRP A 74 6.74 -12.61 -2.22
C TRP A 74 6.29 -14.08 -2.31
N GLY A 75 7.14 -14.95 -2.85
CA GLY A 75 6.99 -16.40 -2.72
C GLY A 75 6.05 -17.07 -3.74
N CYS A 76 5.61 -16.39 -4.79
CA CYS A 76 4.85 -17.06 -5.87
C CYS A 76 5.76 -17.93 -6.74
N ASN A 77 5.21 -19.00 -7.34
CA ASN A 77 5.95 -19.89 -8.25
C ASN A 77 6.32 -19.24 -9.60
N ARG A 78 5.62 -18.17 -9.99
CA ARG A 78 5.84 -17.42 -11.23
C ARG A 78 5.56 -15.94 -11.00
N SER A 79 6.20 -15.10 -11.81
CA SER A 79 5.89 -13.67 -11.91
C SER A 79 4.87 -13.40 -13.02
N CYS A 80 4.02 -12.40 -12.85
CA CYS A 80 3.15 -11.85 -13.88
C CYS A 80 3.39 -10.34 -14.05
N VAL A 81 2.84 -9.75 -15.12
CA VAL A 81 3.01 -8.31 -15.42
C VAL A 81 2.58 -7.43 -14.24
N ALA A 82 1.44 -7.74 -13.61
CA ALA A 82 1.00 -7.03 -12.41
C ALA A 82 1.97 -7.20 -11.24
N GLY A 83 2.59 -8.38 -11.09
CA GLY A 83 3.63 -8.62 -10.10
C GLY A 83 4.87 -7.76 -10.32
N GLU A 84 5.34 -7.65 -11.57
CA GLU A 84 6.45 -6.75 -11.91
C GLU A 84 6.11 -5.29 -11.61
N MET A 85 4.89 -4.84 -11.92
CA MET A 85 4.46 -3.47 -11.64
C MET A 85 4.41 -3.18 -10.13
N VAL A 86 3.92 -4.13 -9.33
CA VAL A 86 3.90 -3.99 -7.86
C VAL A 86 5.32 -4.01 -7.29
N LEU A 87 6.21 -4.86 -7.81
CA LEU A 87 7.61 -4.88 -7.41
C LEU A 87 8.30 -3.53 -7.73
N ASN A 88 8.15 -3.03 -8.95
CA ASN A 88 8.71 -1.74 -9.35
C ASN A 88 8.17 -0.61 -8.47
N PHE A 89 6.85 -0.60 -8.19
CA PHE A 89 6.26 0.34 -7.25
C PHE A 89 6.93 0.28 -5.86
N CYS A 90 7.21 -0.93 -5.34
CA CYS A 90 7.92 -1.09 -4.08
C CYS A 90 9.36 -0.56 -4.16
N GLU A 91 10.11 -0.90 -5.20
CA GLU A 91 11.50 -0.47 -5.38
C GLU A 91 11.61 1.05 -5.56
N ASP A 92 10.78 1.64 -6.42
CA ASP A 92 10.74 3.08 -6.70
C ASP A 92 10.42 3.91 -5.45
N ASN A 93 9.62 3.35 -4.53
CA ASN A 93 9.22 3.99 -3.28
C ASN A 93 10.05 3.55 -2.06
N ASN A 94 11.14 2.78 -2.27
CA ASN A 94 11.98 2.21 -1.21
C ASN A 94 11.18 1.45 -0.13
N LEU A 95 10.14 0.74 -0.54
CA LEU A 95 9.34 -0.10 0.34
C LEU A 95 10.04 -1.44 0.56
N VAL A 96 9.89 -1.98 1.77
CA VAL A 96 10.40 -3.31 2.12
C VAL A 96 9.26 -4.31 2.01
N ILE A 97 9.46 -5.35 1.20
CA ILE A 97 8.52 -6.47 1.09
C ILE A 97 8.66 -7.35 2.34
N LEU A 98 7.51 -7.68 2.96
CA LEU A 98 7.43 -8.58 4.10
C LEU A 98 6.92 -9.94 3.62
N ASN A 99 7.72 -10.99 3.80
CA ASN A 99 7.41 -12.39 3.46
C ASN A 99 7.68 -13.28 4.68
#